data_AF-A0A090WX19-F1
#
_entry.id   AF-A0A090WX19-F1
#
_cell.length_a   1.000
_cell.length_b   1.000
_cell.length_c   1.000
_cell.angle_alpha   90.00
_cell.angle_beta   90.00
_cell.angle_gamma   90.00
#
_symmetry.space_group_name_H-M   'P 1'
#
loop_
_entity.id
_entity.type
_entity.pdbx_description
1 polymer ?
#
loop_
_entity_poly.entity_id
_entity_poly.type
_entity_poly.pdbx_seq_one_letter_code
_entity_poly.pdbx_strand_id
1 'polypeptide(L)'
;MNLGSVTWIEFDTPVLPKGKYELRVCGNQGNNGRPIFQTYWDGQPIGSQWDMRSNPSELGIGWPDEDSLELRERGYVRGRADIFDNSGNSAYDLANWARFIVIDDLLMPEQQSHVLRFETIRSGGIPIDYIEFVPVD
;
A
#
# COMPACT_ATOMS: atom_id res chain seq x y z
N MET A 1 -25.20 14.78 1.16
CA MET A 1 -24.36 13.57 1.21
C MET A 1 -24.23 13.06 -0.21
N ASN A 2 -23.07 13.26 -0.84
CA ASN A 2 -22.83 12.82 -2.22
C ASN A 2 -22.29 11.38 -2.15
N LEU A 3 -23.15 10.40 -2.42
CA LEU A 3 -22.84 8.95 -2.37
C LEU A 3 -22.11 8.47 -3.65
N GLY A 4 -21.63 9.40 -4.49
CA GLY A 4 -21.38 9.14 -5.90
C GLY A 4 -20.19 8.25 -6.28
N SER A 5 -19.47 7.61 -5.35
CA SER A 5 -18.37 6.67 -5.72
C SER A 5 -17.61 6.03 -4.55
N VAL A 6 -18.28 5.63 -3.45
CA VAL A 6 -17.63 4.71 -2.50
C VAL A 6 -17.55 3.34 -3.17
N THR A 7 -16.37 3.04 -3.72
CA THR A 7 -16.04 1.76 -4.35
C THR A 7 -15.09 1.00 -3.43
N TRP A 8 -15.23 -0.32 -3.40
CA TRP A 8 -14.23 -1.20 -2.81
C TRP A 8 -13.72 -2.21 -3.84
N ILE A 9 -12.49 -2.66 -3.62
CA ILE A 9 -11.92 -3.84 -4.26
C ILE A 9 -11.65 -4.84 -3.15
N GLU A 10 -12.09 -6.08 -3.36
CA GLU A 10 -11.98 -7.17 -2.39
C GLU A 10 -11.50 -8.43 -3.10
N PHE A 11 -10.61 -9.17 -2.46
CA PHE A 11 -10.11 -10.44 -2.96
C PHE A 11 -9.66 -11.34 -1.81
N ASP A 12 -9.73 -12.64 -2.07
CA ASP A 12 -9.15 -13.65 -1.19
C ASP A 12 -7.64 -13.70 -1.37
N THR A 13 -6.89 -13.70 -0.28
CA THR A 13 -5.45 -13.94 -0.33
C THR A 13 -5.16 -15.39 -0.72
N PRO A 14 -3.96 -15.71 -1.23
CA PRO A 14 -3.49 -17.09 -1.15
C PRO A 14 -3.50 -17.58 0.31
N VAL A 15 -3.36 -18.89 0.52
CA VAL A 15 -3.16 -19.45 1.86
C VAL A 15 -1.84 -18.92 2.41
N LEU A 16 -1.92 -18.07 3.43
CA LEU A 16 -0.75 -17.48 4.09
C LEU A 16 -0.36 -18.34 5.31
N PRO A 17 0.93 -18.62 5.54
CA PRO A 17 1.38 -19.28 6.76
C PRO A 17 1.04 -18.47 8.02
N LYS A 18 0.95 -19.17 9.16
CA LYS A 18 0.90 -18.50 10.46
C LYS A 18 2.20 -17.69 10.68
N GLY A 19 2.09 -16.53 11.30
CA GLY A 19 3.22 -15.63 11.53
C GLY A 19 2.78 -14.19 11.68
N LYS A 20 3.74 -13.28 11.79
CA LYS A 20 3.48 -11.84 11.70
C LYS A 20 3.99 -11.31 10.38
N TYR A 21 3.31 -10.33 9.82
CA TYR A 21 3.63 -9.74 8.54
C TYR A 21 3.51 -8.22 8.56
N GLU A 22 4.41 -7.56 7.86
CA GLU A 22 4.19 -6.19 7.39
C GLU A 22 3.43 -6.27 6.07
N LEU A 23 2.23 -5.69 6.05
CA LEU A 23 1.39 -5.59 4.85
C LEU A 23 1.72 -4.31 4.10
N ARG A 24 2.21 -4.45 2.87
CA ARG A 24 2.53 -3.32 1.99
C ARG A 24 1.64 -3.32 0.76
N VAL A 25 1.37 -2.14 0.23
CA VAL A 25 0.64 -1.97 -1.03
C VAL A 25 1.38 -0.99 -1.93
N CYS A 26 1.41 -1.31 -3.23
CA CYS A 26 1.97 -0.44 -4.25
C CYS A 26 0.89 -0.01 -5.24
N GLY A 27 1.01 1.23 -5.70
CA GLY A 27 0.21 1.75 -6.78
C GLY A 27 0.73 3.11 -7.22
N ASN A 28 0.47 3.47 -8.48
CA ASN A 28 0.85 4.77 -9.03
C ASN A 28 0.12 5.94 -8.30
N GLN A 29 0.83 6.65 -7.43
CA GLN A 29 0.34 7.69 -6.51
C GLN A 29 0.82 9.11 -6.91
N GLY A 30 0.49 10.14 -6.13
CA GLY A 30 0.92 11.53 -6.39
C GLY A 30 0.05 12.32 -7.38
N ASN A 31 -1.26 12.04 -7.46
CA ASN A 31 -2.19 12.79 -8.32
C ASN A 31 -3.54 13.01 -7.63
N ASN A 32 -4.11 14.22 -7.73
CA ASN A 32 -5.40 14.59 -7.16
C ASN A 32 -6.59 13.72 -7.60
N GLY A 33 -6.50 13.05 -8.75
CA GLY A 33 -7.49 12.08 -9.23
C GLY A 33 -7.46 10.72 -8.51
N ARG A 34 -6.53 10.49 -7.58
CA ARG A 34 -6.36 9.22 -6.87
C ARG A 34 -7.24 9.11 -5.62
N PRO A 35 -7.62 7.89 -5.20
CA PRO A 35 -8.47 7.67 -4.04
C PRO A 35 -7.74 7.86 -2.71
N ILE A 36 -8.50 7.85 -1.62
CA ILE A 36 -7.98 7.56 -0.27
C ILE A 36 -8.63 6.27 0.19
N PHE A 37 -7.83 5.32 0.67
CA PHE A 37 -8.31 4.00 1.10
C PHE A 37 -8.30 3.83 2.62
N GLN A 38 -9.32 3.15 3.14
CA GLN A 38 -9.25 2.36 4.37
C GLN A 38 -9.09 0.89 3.99
N THR A 39 -8.10 0.22 4.56
CA THR A 39 -7.88 -1.22 4.36
C THR A 39 -8.61 -2.02 5.43
N TYR A 40 -9.15 -3.18 5.04
CA TYR A 40 -9.83 -4.12 5.93
C TYR A 40 -9.24 -5.53 5.77
N TRP A 41 -9.15 -6.23 6.89
CA TRP A 41 -8.72 -7.62 7.01
C TRP A 41 -9.84 -8.42 7.66
N ASP A 42 -10.39 -9.41 6.97
CA ASP A 42 -11.54 -10.20 7.41
C ASP A 42 -12.71 -9.32 7.90
N GLY A 43 -12.96 -8.22 7.18
CA GLY A 43 -14.01 -7.25 7.47
C GLY A 43 -13.70 -6.26 8.61
N GLN A 44 -12.55 -6.36 9.27
CA GLN A 44 -12.12 -5.40 10.29
C GLN A 44 -11.16 -4.36 9.71
N PRO A 45 -11.32 -3.06 9.99
CA PRO A 45 -10.39 -2.05 9.51
C PRO A 45 -9.02 -2.24 10.15
N ILE A 46 -7.96 -2.16 9.35
CA ILE A 46 -6.58 -2.28 9.79
C ILE A 46 -5.73 -1.12 9.31
N GLY A 47 -4.70 -0.81 10.08
CA GLY A 47 -3.61 0.03 9.62
C GLY A 47 -3.99 1.49 9.34
N SER A 48 -3.08 2.18 8.67
CA SER A 48 -3.23 3.58 8.30
C SER A 48 -4.02 3.75 7.00
N GLN A 49 -4.69 4.90 6.86
CA GLN A 49 -5.35 5.27 5.61
C GLN A 49 -4.32 5.61 4.55
N TRP A 50 -4.47 5.04 3.36
CA TRP A 50 -3.57 5.30 2.25
C TRP A 50 -4.11 6.45 1.38
N ASP A 51 -3.50 7.62 1.51
CA ASP A 51 -3.77 8.76 0.62
C ASP A 51 -2.90 8.69 -0.62
N MET A 52 -3.46 8.14 -1.70
CA MET A 52 -2.76 7.99 -2.97
C MET A 52 -2.57 9.30 -3.74
N ARG A 53 -3.14 10.40 -3.24
CA ARG A 53 -2.90 11.72 -3.84
C ARG A 53 -1.51 12.23 -3.52
N SER A 54 -0.94 11.77 -2.41
CA SER A 54 0.40 12.10 -1.98
C SER A 54 1.39 10.99 -2.32
N ASN A 55 2.66 11.35 -2.30
CA ASN A 55 3.76 10.41 -2.40
C ASN A 55 4.95 10.96 -1.56
N PRO A 56 5.95 10.13 -1.22
CA PRO A 56 7.06 10.56 -0.37
C PRO A 56 7.78 11.84 -0.79
N SER A 57 7.91 12.12 -2.10
CA SER A 57 8.60 13.34 -2.56
C SER A 57 7.82 14.61 -2.21
N GLU A 58 6.49 14.55 -2.19
CA GLU A 58 5.61 15.64 -1.75
C GLU A 58 5.64 15.84 -0.22
N LEU A 59 6.11 14.83 0.52
CA LEU A 59 6.27 14.90 1.99
C LEU A 59 7.62 15.52 2.40
N GLY A 60 8.41 16.02 1.44
CA GLY A 60 9.69 16.69 1.71
C GLY A 60 10.84 15.74 2.01
N ILE A 61 10.65 14.43 1.78
CA ILE A 61 11.67 13.42 1.98
C ILE A 61 12.65 13.52 0.79
N GLY A 62 13.90 13.90 1.07
CA GLY A 62 14.97 13.75 0.08
C GLY A 62 15.08 12.26 -0.25
N TRP A 63 14.90 11.88 -1.52
CA TRP A 63 14.71 10.48 -1.94
C TRP A 63 15.89 9.61 -1.45
N PRO A 64 15.77 8.86 -0.33
CA PRO A 64 16.90 8.37 0.47
C PRO A 64 17.29 6.95 0.07
N ASP A 65 18.57 6.58 0.17
CA ASP A 65 19.17 5.50 -0.61
C ASP A 65 18.61 4.06 -0.40
N GLU A 66 17.93 3.71 0.70
CA GLU A 66 17.06 2.51 0.85
C GLU A 66 16.39 2.51 2.24
N ASP A 67 15.17 1.93 2.37
CA ASP A 67 14.43 1.61 3.62
C ASP A 67 14.74 2.52 4.82
N SER A 68 14.83 3.83 4.54
CA SER A 68 15.33 4.78 5.51
C SER A 68 14.31 4.88 6.63
N LEU A 69 14.78 5.07 7.86
CA LEU A 69 13.92 5.38 8.98
C LEU A 69 12.94 6.53 8.64
N GLU A 70 13.41 7.54 7.91
CA GLU A 70 12.59 8.67 7.44
C GLU A 70 11.40 8.25 6.55
N LEU A 71 11.62 7.37 5.57
CA LEU A 71 10.54 6.82 4.73
C LEU A 71 9.54 6.00 5.56
N ARG A 72 10.05 5.13 6.43
CA ARG A 72 9.21 4.26 7.28
C ARG A 72 8.37 5.05 8.27
N GLU A 73 8.94 6.08 8.90
CA GLU A 73 8.22 7.03 9.78
C GLU A 73 7.06 7.75 9.06
N ARG A 74 7.10 7.81 7.72
CA ARG A 74 6.05 8.36 6.88
C ARG A 74 5.11 7.31 6.28
N GLY A 75 5.28 6.04 6.67
CA GLY A 75 4.44 4.93 6.23
C GLY A 75 4.81 4.38 4.86
N TYR A 76 6.06 4.55 4.41
CA TYR A 76 6.49 4.07 3.10
C TYR A 76 7.81 3.30 3.14
N VAL A 77 7.99 2.44 2.13
CA VAL A 77 9.30 1.92 1.71
C VAL A 77 9.49 2.19 0.21
N ARG A 78 10.73 2.13 -0.28
CA ARG A 78 11.04 2.30 -1.72
C ARG A 78 10.25 1.32 -2.58
N GLY A 79 9.99 1.66 -3.84
CA GLY A 79 9.49 0.70 -4.82
C GLY A 79 10.47 -0.46 -5.04
N ARG A 80 10.05 -1.45 -5.82
CA ARG A 80 10.86 -2.63 -6.15
C ARG A 80 11.91 -2.34 -7.23
N ALA A 81 13.17 -2.71 -7.01
CA ALA A 81 14.25 -2.50 -7.99
C ALA A 81 14.11 -3.36 -9.26
N ASP A 82 13.42 -4.49 -9.15
CA ASP A 82 13.14 -5.45 -10.22
C ASP A 82 11.92 -5.08 -11.09
N ILE A 83 11.21 -4.00 -10.76
CA ILE A 83 10.05 -3.53 -11.50
C ILE A 83 10.40 -2.24 -12.24
N PHE A 84 10.04 -2.17 -13.53
CA PHE A 84 10.36 -1.05 -14.41
C PHE A 84 9.11 -0.53 -15.10
N ASP A 85 9.07 0.78 -15.36
CA ASP A 85 8.06 1.37 -16.22
C ASP A 85 8.35 1.12 -17.71
N ASN A 86 7.40 1.50 -18.58
CA ASN A 86 7.56 1.36 -20.03
C ASN A 86 8.72 2.19 -20.64
N SER A 87 9.30 3.11 -19.86
CA SER A 87 10.46 3.93 -20.25
C SER A 87 11.78 3.38 -19.72
N GLY A 88 11.75 2.27 -18.96
CA GLY A 88 12.92 1.63 -18.36
C GLY A 88 13.36 2.24 -17.03
N ASN A 89 12.56 3.10 -16.40
CA ASN A 89 12.85 3.61 -15.06
C ASN A 89 12.47 2.58 -14.01
N SER A 90 13.35 2.33 -13.04
CA SER A 90 13.05 1.42 -11.93
C SER A 90 12.02 2.04 -10.99
N ALA A 91 11.06 1.25 -10.50
CA ALA A 91 10.13 1.66 -9.46
C ALA A 91 10.85 2.06 -8.17
N TYR A 92 12.06 1.53 -7.94
CA TYR A 92 12.93 1.94 -6.85
C TYR A 92 13.25 3.43 -6.88
N ASP A 93 13.45 3.99 -8.06
CA ASP A 93 13.87 5.38 -8.28
C ASP A 93 12.68 6.35 -8.38
N LEU A 94 11.44 5.84 -8.32
CA LEU A 94 10.23 6.62 -8.55
C LEU A 94 9.39 6.79 -7.28
N ALA A 95 9.28 8.02 -6.79
CA ALA A 95 8.51 8.34 -5.57
C ALA A 95 7.03 7.99 -5.66
N ASN A 96 6.44 8.16 -6.83
CA ASN A 96 5.06 7.79 -7.11
C ASN A 96 4.82 6.26 -7.17
N TRP A 97 5.85 5.43 -6.96
CA TRP A 97 5.77 3.97 -6.86
C TRP A 97 6.31 3.45 -5.51
N ALA A 98 6.49 4.33 -4.53
CA ALA A 98 6.78 3.91 -3.16
C ALA A 98 5.66 3.01 -2.62
N ARG A 99 6.04 1.97 -1.89
CA ARG A 99 5.10 1.02 -1.29
C ARG A 99 4.64 1.57 0.05
N PHE A 100 3.33 1.72 0.22
CA PHE A 100 2.73 2.15 1.47
C PHE A 100 2.67 0.98 2.46
N ILE A 101 3.08 1.22 3.70
CA ILE A 101 2.95 0.28 4.81
C ILE A 101 1.55 0.47 5.39
N VAL A 102 0.67 -0.52 5.17
CA VAL A 102 -0.67 -0.50 5.74
C VAL A 102 -0.57 -0.71 7.26
N ILE A 103 0.12 -1.77 7.65
CA ILE A 103 0.35 -2.20 9.04
C ILE A 103 1.67 -2.99 9.08
N ASP A 104 2.46 -2.84 10.15
CA ASP A 104 3.78 -3.43 10.31
C ASP A 104 3.80 -4.73 11.14
N ASP A 105 2.69 -5.07 11.81
CA ASP A 105 2.59 -6.19 12.74
C ASP A 105 1.32 -7.06 12.55
N LEU A 106 0.85 -7.25 11.32
CA LEU A 106 -0.34 -8.04 11.02
C LEU A 106 -0.16 -9.51 11.44
N LEU A 107 -0.93 -9.94 12.43
CA LEU A 107 -0.87 -11.29 12.99
C LEU A 107 -1.75 -12.28 12.21
N MET A 108 -1.14 -13.36 11.71
CA MET A 108 -1.79 -14.56 11.21
C MET A 108 -1.70 -15.67 12.25
N PRO A 109 -2.75 -15.92 13.06
CA PRO A 109 -2.70 -16.93 14.11
C PRO A 109 -2.65 -18.37 13.55
N GLU A 110 -3.23 -18.56 12.36
CA GLU A 110 -3.39 -19.85 11.71
C GLU A 110 -3.05 -19.74 10.22
N GLN A 111 -2.73 -20.88 9.60
CA GLN A 111 -2.48 -20.93 8.16
C GLN A 111 -3.80 -21.02 7.42
N GLN A 112 -4.24 -19.92 6.79
CA GLN A 112 -5.48 -19.87 6.03
C GLN A 112 -5.44 -18.78 4.94
N SER A 113 -6.48 -18.78 4.10
CA SER A 113 -6.79 -17.63 3.22
C SER A 113 -7.63 -16.62 4.00
N HIS A 114 -7.50 -15.35 3.66
CA HIS A 114 -8.18 -14.22 4.31
C HIS A 114 -8.77 -13.28 3.27
N VAL A 115 -9.70 -12.44 3.70
CA VAL A 115 -10.30 -11.42 2.85
C VAL A 115 -9.60 -10.08 3.05
N LEU A 116 -8.97 -9.57 2.00
CA LEU A 116 -8.37 -8.23 1.97
C LEU A 116 -9.25 -7.30 1.14
N ARG A 117 -9.65 -6.18 1.74
CA ARG A 117 -10.48 -5.16 1.07
C ARG A 117 -9.85 -3.78 1.18
N PHE A 118 -9.79 -3.07 0.05
CA PHE A 118 -9.49 -1.64 -0.03
C PHE A 118 -10.78 -0.89 -0.32
N GLU A 119 -11.29 -0.13 0.65
CA GLU A 119 -12.49 0.69 0.48
C GLU A 119 -12.11 2.16 0.37
N THR A 120 -12.66 2.84 -0.64
CA THR A 120 -12.44 4.27 -0.81
C THR A 120 -13.23 5.08 0.22
N ILE A 121 -12.54 5.84 1.07
CA ILE A 121 -13.18 6.91 1.88
C ILE A 121 -13.32 8.20 1.07
N ARG A 122 -12.46 8.35 0.06
CA ARG A 122 -12.59 9.31 -1.02
C ARG A 122 -12.35 8.60 -2.34
N SER A 123 -13.29 8.76 -3.25
CA SER A 123 -13.25 8.17 -4.59
C SER A 123 -12.11 8.70 -5.45
N GLY A 124 -11.68 7.89 -6.42
CA GLY A 124 -10.68 8.24 -7.42
C GLY A 124 -10.34 7.07 -8.32
N GLY A 125 -9.45 7.28 -9.30
CA GLY A 125 -8.96 6.21 -10.16
C GLY A 125 -8.02 5.29 -9.40
N ILE A 126 -8.41 4.02 -9.23
CA ILE A 126 -7.73 3.00 -8.42
C ILE A 126 -6.61 2.32 -9.23
N PRO A 127 -5.32 2.57 -8.96
CA PRO A 127 -4.19 2.02 -9.70
C PRO A 127 -3.35 1.10 -8.80
N ILE A 128 -3.98 0.10 -8.18
CA ILE A 128 -3.25 -0.85 -7.33
C ILE A 128 -2.47 -1.79 -8.25
N ASP A 129 -1.15 -1.85 -8.05
CA ASP A 129 -0.26 -2.68 -8.86
C ASP A 129 -0.02 -4.04 -8.20
N TYR A 130 0.32 -4.05 -6.90
CA TYR A 130 0.55 -5.28 -6.14
C TYR A 130 0.41 -5.07 -4.62
N ILE A 131 0.21 -6.18 -3.91
CA ILE A 131 0.19 -6.29 -2.45
C ILE A 131 1.31 -7.22 -2.01
N GLU A 132 1.99 -6.89 -0.90
CA GLU A 132 3.04 -7.73 -0.33
C GLU A 132 2.73 -8.07 1.13
N PHE A 133 2.94 -9.34 1.47
CA PHE A 133 2.97 -9.83 2.84
C PHE A 133 4.42 -10.16 3.18
N VAL A 134 5.09 -9.27 3.90
CA VAL A 134 6.50 -9.42 4.26
C VAL A 134 6.59 -10.00 5.67
N PRO A 135 7.11 -11.23 5.88
CA PRO A 135 7.24 -11.79 7.22
C PRO A 135 8.05 -10.86 8.14
N VAL A 136 7.60 -10.70 9.37
CA VAL A 136 8.33 -10.01 10.44
C VAL A 136 8.47 -10.97 11.62
N ASP A 137 9.68 -11.06 12.18
CA ASP A 137 10.01 -11.97 13.29
C ASP A 137 9.50 -11.44 14.64
#